data_AF-N1W9W8-F1
#
_entry.id   AF-N1W9W8-F1
#
_cell.length_a   1.000
_cell.length_b   1.000
_cell.length_c   1.000
_cell.angle_alpha   90.00
_cell.angle_beta   90.00
_cell.angle_gamma   90.00
#
_symmetry.space_group_name_H-M   'P 1'
#
loop_
_entity.id
_entity.type
_entity.pdbx_description
1 polymer ?
#
loop_
_entity_poly.entity_id
_entity_poly.type
_entity_poly.pdbx_seq_one_letter_code
_entity_poly.pdbx_strand_id
1 'polypeptide(L)'
;MTYGKAGTTGQTRTKKFEDEKTSLIEAQKLLNEKFKKGYVEKQGAKTDPGKSSQKGGAETDYLLEWKKIANHKNPDDLPKLLTEHFSYLADMPGFDAVLWSLLQNVKHIEIRGEEEKNKEMVIRFRNDDDELIASSPALGSEYKTYPHSFQNLMKKHERLYLNRSSLLLGNDGGFEVEGLEDAGSEWLSLVKKPSQIQVALSDGPDWWLYHPKKKNSFGEPSLHFCSHGDMKIEEDGESYNAGAFFLKRLVERLQFDIPVPRVSIEAKTPDKKKNEWWKYLVWILNEKPSPNQSRNLYYRPKDGLLTSPPSDDKLSQGTEVRFDGLTSLDQVPLGKMSALDKLVLLPGQEKKAPKLLSLEGVERAPWLVRLNVSNQEVSDIGPLSKLPNLEVFDGSYNSIKELSPLSKCRNLKILYLNKNKISDISPLFALLEIETLWISDNPVKDILPLAELKKLKELKIPLKVPKENLAKFEKLRSDVKISY
;
A
#
# COMPACT_ATOMS: atom_id res chain seq x y z
N MET A 1 52.35 -23.69 14.01
CA MET A 1 51.88 -22.31 13.73
C MET A 1 52.21 -21.36 14.86
N THR A 2 52.61 -20.11 14.57
CA THR A 2 52.97 -19.10 15.59
C THR A 2 51.83 -18.11 15.77
N TYR A 3 51.18 -18.08 16.94
CA TYR A 3 50.07 -17.17 17.21
C TYR A 3 50.51 -16.09 18.20
N GLY A 4 50.41 -14.81 17.82
CA GLY A 4 50.79 -13.67 18.64
C GLY A 4 49.62 -13.08 19.42
N LYS A 5 49.77 -12.93 20.74
CA LYS A 5 48.79 -12.25 21.61
C LYS A 5 49.28 -10.84 21.91
N ALA A 6 48.64 -9.82 21.32
CA ALA A 6 48.86 -8.43 21.74
C ALA A 6 48.14 -8.17 23.07
N GLY A 7 48.89 -7.89 24.13
CA GLY A 7 48.34 -7.38 25.38
C GLY A 7 47.95 -5.91 25.25
N THR A 8 47.07 -5.42 26.14
CA THR A 8 46.59 -4.02 26.17
C THR A 8 47.70 -2.98 26.40
N THR A 9 48.92 -3.40 26.72
CA THR A 9 50.11 -2.55 26.86
C THR A 9 51.11 -2.68 25.68
N GLY A 10 50.73 -3.32 24.57
CA GLY A 10 51.54 -3.37 23.35
C GLY A 10 52.65 -4.43 23.31
N GLN A 11 52.74 -5.35 24.29
CA GLN A 11 53.63 -6.51 24.19
C GLN A 11 52.93 -7.71 23.54
N THR A 12 53.56 -8.24 22.48
CA THR A 12 53.08 -9.43 21.76
C THR A 12 53.79 -10.68 22.25
N ARG A 13 53.06 -11.63 22.84
CA ARG A 13 53.60 -12.97 23.18
C ARG A 13 53.19 -13.98 22.13
N THR A 14 54.17 -14.64 21.51
CA THR A 14 53.93 -15.63 20.45
C THR A 14 54.06 -17.05 21.00
N LYS A 15 53.02 -17.88 20.82
CA LYS A 15 53.02 -19.30 21.22
C LYS A 15 53.00 -20.19 19.97
N LYS A 16 53.84 -21.22 19.95
CA LYS A 16 53.90 -22.20 18.84
C LYS A 16 53.05 -23.42 19.17
N PHE A 17 52.26 -23.86 18.21
CA PHE A 17 51.45 -25.08 18.27
C PHE A 17 51.90 -26.06 17.18
N GLU A 18 51.89 -27.36 17.51
CA GLU A 18 52.35 -28.44 16.63
C GLU A 18 51.37 -28.72 15.49
N ASP A 19 50.07 -28.55 15.71
CA ASP A 19 49.03 -28.72 14.70
C ASP A 19 47.94 -27.62 14.76
N GLU A 20 47.22 -27.48 13.65
CA GLU A 20 46.22 -26.42 13.44
C GLU A 20 44.97 -26.58 14.33
N LYS A 21 44.56 -27.83 14.61
CA LYS A 21 43.37 -28.11 15.40
C LYS A 21 43.55 -27.68 16.85
N THR A 22 44.72 -27.95 17.42
CA THR A 22 45.06 -27.52 18.79
C THR A 22 45.18 -25.99 18.89
N SER A 23 45.68 -25.33 17.83
CA SER A 23 45.74 -23.86 17.74
C SER A 23 44.34 -23.22 17.70
N LEU A 24 43.40 -23.79 16.94
CA LEU A 24 42.02 -23.30 16.82
C LEU A 24 41.25 -23.42 18.14
N ILE A 25 41.41 -24.53 18.86
CA ILE A 25 40.74 -24.73 20.17
C ILE A 25 41.19 -23.67 21.18
N GLU A 26 42.49 -23.37 21.26
CA GLU A 26 43.00 -22.36 22.18
C GLU A 26 42.58 -20.94 21.77
N ALA A 27 42.51 -20.65 20.48
CA ALA A 27 41.98 -19.39 19.95
C ALA A 27 40.50 -19.20 20.32
N GLN A 28 39.68 -20.23 20.17
CA GLN A 28 38.26 -20.20 20.52
C GLN A 28 38.04 -19.96 22.02
N LYS A 29 38.88 -20.58 22.88
CA LYS A 29 38.83 -20.38 24.33
C LYS A 29 39.12 -18.93 24.72
N LEU A 30 40.14 -18.32 24.11
CA LEU A 30 40.50 -16.92 24.35
C LEU A 30 39.43 -15.95 23.85
N LEU A 31 38.80 -16.25 22.71
CA LEU A 31 37.70 -15.48 22.16
C LEU A 31 36.49 -15.49 23.11
N ASN A 32 36.14 -16.67 23.65
CA ASN A 32 35.06 -16.81 24.62
C ASN A 32 35.34 -16.08 25.95
N GLU A 33 36.60 -16.04 26.40
CA GLU A 33 36.98 -15.21 27.56
C GLU A 33 36.83 -13.71 27.29
N LYS A 34 37.09 -13.24 26.05
CA LYS A 34 36.88 -11.84 25.66
C LYS A 34 35.39 -11.47 25.61
N PHE A 35 34.54 -12.36 25.09
CA PHE A 35 33.09 -12.14 25.08
C PHE A 35 32.50 -12.09 26.51
N LYS A 36 32.98 -12.94 27.42
CA LYS A 36 32.59 -12.85 28.85
C LYS A 36 33.01 -11.54 29.51
N LYS A 37 34.03 -10.85 29.00
CA LYS A 37 34.51 -9.55 29.49
C LYS A 37 33.87 -8.35 28.77
N GLY A 38 32.84 -8.57 27.95
CA GLY A 38 32.04 -7.51 27.33
C GLY A 38 32.67 -6.84 26.11
N TYR A 39 33.72 -7.44 25.52
CA TYR A 39 34.26 -6.96 24.25
C TYR A 39 33.47 -7.56 23.08
N VAL A 40 33.00 -6.71 22.17
CA VAL A 40 32.26 -7.10 20.96
C VAL A 40 33.13 -6.77 19.75
N GLU A 41 33.42 -7.77 18.92
CA GLU A 41 34.09 -7.59 17.61
C GLU A 41 33.05 -7.26 16.52
N LYS A 42 33.40 -6.32 15.62
CA LYS A 42 32.57 -5.94 14.46
C LYS A 42 32.73 -6.97 13.33
N GLN A 43 31.58 -7.51 12.92
CA GLN A 43 31.15 -8.23 11.69
C GLN A 43 32.17 -8.86 10.72
N GLY A 44 31.83 -10.08 10.27
CA GLY A 44 32.29 -10.70 9.01
C GLY A 44 32.18 -12.23 9.03
N ALA A 45 31.37 -12.82 8.15
CA ALA A 45 30.89 -14.21 8.19
C ALA A 45 31.76 -15.26 7.45
N LYS A 46 31.41 -16.56 7.69
CA LYS A 46 31.71 -17.84 6.96
C LYS A 46 32.86 -18.70 7.55
N THR A 47 32.82 -20.04 7.70
CA THR A 47 31.90 -21.17 7.31
C THR A 47 32.33 -22.49 7.99
N ASP A 48 31.35 -23.38 8.29
CA ASP A 48 31.35 -24.88 8.35
C ASP A 48 32.25 -25.71 9.32
N PRO A 49 32.03 -27.03 9.55
CA PRO A 49 30.83 -27.91 9.44
C PRO A 49 30.58 -28.82 10.68
N GLY A 50 29.36 -29.36 10.81
CA GLY A 50 29.08 -30.67 11.45
C GLY A 50 29.14 -30.80 12.99
N LYS A 51 27.97 -30.85 13.64
CA LYS A 51 27.53 -32.01 14.45
C LYS A 51 26.11 -31.82 14.98
N SER A 52 25.28 -32.79 14.64
CA SER A 52 23.91 -33.00 15.07
C SER A 52 23.76 -32.94 16.59
N SER A 53 22.82 -32.11 17.04
CA SER A 53 22.11 -32.34 18.30
C SER A 53 20.64 -32.00 18.08
N GLN A 54 19.81 -33.04 18.02
CA GLN A 54 18.36 -32.93 18.06
C GLN A 54 17.96 -32.32 19.40
N LYS A 55 17.52 -31.06 19.37
CA LYS A 55 16.59 -30.48 20.34
C LYS A 55 15.51 -29.79 19.53
N GLY A 56 14.28 -30.30 19.61
CA GLY A 56 13.12 -29.68 18.98
C GLY A 56 12.93 -28.27 19.55
N GLY A 57 13.32 -27.27 18.77
CA GLY A 57 13.00 -25.87 19.01
C GLY A 57 11.54 -25.63 18.64
N ALA A 58 10.85 -24.83 19.43
CA ALA A 58 9.53 -24.32 19.06
C ALA A 58 9.69 -23.54 17.75
N GLU A 59 8.88 -23.91 16.76
CA GLU A 59 8.88 -23.32 15.43
C GLU A 59 8.44 -21.85 15.49
N THR A 60 9.16 -20.97 14.79
CA THR A 60 8.81 -19.55 14.70
C THR A 60 7.47 -19.32 13.98
N ASP A 61 6.79 -18.22 14.32
CA ASP A 61 5.46 -17.89 13.77
C ASP A 61 5.46 -17.77 12.23
N TYR A 62 6.52 -17.20 11.63
CA TYR A 62 6.61 -17.06 10.17
C TYR A 62 6.77 -18.42 9.47
N LEU A 63 7.54 -19.36 10.06
CA LEU A 63 7.75 -20.65 9.44
C LEU A 63 6.49 -21.52 9.52
N LEU A 64 5.73 -21.38 10.61
CA LEU A 64 4.41 -22.00 10.75
C LEU A 64 3.42 -21.45 9.69
N GLU A 65 3.44 -20.14 9.42
CA GLU A 65 2.68 -19.52 8.33
C GLU A 65 3.08 -20.11 6.97
N TRP A 66 4.38 -20.14 6.66
CA TRP A 66 4.89 -20.69 5.40
C TRP A 66 4.51 -22.16 5.20
N LYS A 67 4.65 -23.00 6.23
CA LYS A 67 4.27 -24.42 6.15
C LYS A 67 2.78 -24.60 5.91
N LYS A 68 1.92 -23.72 6.45
CA LYS A 68 0.48 -23.77 6.16
C LYS A 68 0.20 -23.47 4.69
N ILE A 69 0.89 -22.51 4.11
CA ILE A 69 0.77 -22.17 2.68
C ILE A 69 1.31 -23.31 1.82
N ALA A 70 2.51 -23.82 2.13
CA ALA A 70 3.14 -24.88 1.35
C ALA A 70 2.38 -26.21 1.39
N ASN A 71 1.79 -26.55 2.54
CA ASN A 71 1.03 -27.79 2.74
C ASN A 71 -0.50 -27.58 2.62
N HIS A 72 -0.94 -26.61 1.83
CA HIS A 72 -2.35 -26.38 1.57
C HIS A 72 -3.01 -27.64 0.99
N LYS A 73 -4.25 -27.94 1.41
CA LYS A 73 -4.95 -29.18 1.01
C LYS A 73 -5.68 -29.05 -0.33
N ASN A 74 -6.11 -27.84 -0.68
CA ASN A 74 -6.88 -27.56 -1.88
C ASN A 74 -6.09 -26.61 -2.80
N PRO A 75 -5.66 -27.06 -4.00
CA PRO A 75 -4.91 -26.23 -4.93
C PRO A 75 -5.56 -24.89 -5.29
N ASP A 76 -6.90 -24.82 -5.25
CA ASP A 76 -7.64 -23.59 -5.55
C ASP A 76 -7.49 -22.50 -4.46
N ASP A 77 -7.07 -22.87 -3.25
CA ASP A 77 -6.84 -21.94 -2.15
C ASP A 77 -5.46 -21.27 -2.21
N LEU A 78 -4.52 -21.85 -2.97
CA LEU A 78 -3.11 -21.40 -2.99
C LEU A 78 -2.96 -19.94 -3.44
N PRO A 79 -3.58 -19.46 -4.55
CA PRO A 79 -3.49 -18.07 -4.94
C PRO A 79 -3.99 -17.10 -3.86
N LYS A 80 -5.04 -17.49 -3.13
CA LYS A 80 -5.61 -16.69 -2.05
C LYS A 80 -4.69 -16.60 -0.83
N LEU A 81 -4.15 -17.73 -0.40
CA LEU A 81 -3.19 -17.78 0.71
C LEU A 81 -1.93 -16.97 0.40
N LEU A 82 -1.42 -17.08 -0.83
CA LEU A 82 -0.27 -16.30 -1.28
C LEU A 82 -0.60 -14.81 -1.37
N THR A 83 -1.78 -14.44 -1.89
CA THR A 83 -2.16 -13.02 -2.01
C THR A 83 -2.30 -12.37 -0.65
N GLU A 84 -2.85 -13.08 0.33
CA GLU A 84 -2.92 -12.60 1.71
C GLU A 84 -1.51 -12.42 2.30
N HIS A 85 -0.63 -13.41 2.11
CA HIS A 85 0.75 -13.38 2.61
C HIS A 85 1.58 -12.23 2.01
N PHE A 86 1.52 -12.06 0.68
CA PHE A 86 2.28 -11.07 -0.09
C PHE A 86 1.56 -9.72 -0.25
N SER A 87 0.43 -9.52 0.43
CA SER A 87 -0.40 -8.30 0.31
C SER A 87 0.36 -6.99 0.58
N TYR A 88 1.45 -7.05 1.34
CA TYR A 88 2.33 -5.90 1.59
C TYR A 88 3.06 -5.39 0.34
N LEU A 89 3.15 -6.19 -0.74
CA LEU A 89 3.68 -5.75 -2.04
C LEU A 89 2.68 -4.90 -2.83
N ALA A 90 1.38 -5.04 -2.55
CA ALA A 90 0.33 -4.21 -3.15
C ALA A 90 0.19 -2.88 -2.38
N ASP A 91 1.29 -2.14 -2.26
CA ASP A 91 1.41 -0.90 -1.50
C ASP A 91 0.92 0.35 -2.26
N MET A 92 0.22 0.15 -3.38
CA MET A 92 -0.42 1.19 -4.19
C MET A 92 -1.80 0.73 -4.71
N PRO A 93 -2.75 1.65 -4.94
CA PRO A 93 -4.06 1.30 -5.48
C PRO A 93 -3.99 0.52 -6.80
N GLY A 94 -4.77 -0.56 -6.89
CA GLY A 94 -4.87 -1.41 -8.08
C GLY A 94 -3.79 -2.49 -8.20
N PHE A 95 -2.75 -2.46 -7.35
CA PHE A 95 -1.71 -3.51 -7.34
C PHE A 95 -2.13 -4.78 -6.60
N ASP A 96 -3.24 -4.76 -5.87
CA ASP A 96 -3.91 -5.94 -5.31
C ASP A 96 -4.41 -6.86 -6.44
N ALA A 97 -4.99 -6.29 -7.50
CA ALA A 97 -5.41 -7.03 -8.68
C ALA A 97 -4.22 -7.58 -9.48
N VAL A 98 -3.11 -6.83 -9.56
CA VAL A 98 -1.86 -7.29 -10.19
C VAL A 98 -1.28 -8.47 -9.42
N LEU A 99 -1.15 -8.32 -8.10
CA LEU A 99 -0.65 -9.37 -7.20
C LEU A 99 -1.49 -10.64 -7.31
N TRP A 100 -2.82 -10.50 -7.22
CA TRP A 100 -3.74 -11.63 -7.35
C TRP A 100 -3.57 -12.33 -8.70
N SER A 101 -3.56 -11.58 -9.80
CA SER A 101 -3.43 -12.13 -11.16
C SER A 101 -2.08 -12.84 -11.36
N LEU A 102 -1.01 -12.28 -10.81
CA LEU A 102 0.32 -12.90 -10.85
C LEU A 102 0.32 -14.24 -10.09
N LEU A 103 -0.23 -14.25 -8.88
CA LEU A 103 -0.23 -15.41 -8.00
C LEU A 103 -1.18 -16.54 -8.44
N GLN A 104 -2.19 -16.24 -9.26
CA GLN A 104 -2.98 -17.27 -9.95
C GLN A 104 -2.15 -18.14 -10.90
N ASN A 105 -1.00 -17.63 -11.36
CA ASN A 105 -0.10 -18.36 -12.23
C ASN A 105 0.93 -19.20 -11.47
N VAL A 106 0.85 -19.29 -10.15
CA VAL A 106 1.73 -20.17 -9.36
C VAL A 106 1.38 -21.64 -9.63
N LYS A 107 2.43 -22.42 -9.90
CA LYS A 107 2.37 -23.86 -10.13
C LYS A 107 2.75 -24.65 -8.89
N HIS A 108 3.76 -24.17 -8.18
CA HIS A 108 4.36 -24.90 -7.08
C HIS A 108 4.97 -23.97 -6.05
N ILE A 109 4.90 -24.37 -4.79
CA ILE A 109 5.57 -23.73 -3.67
C ILE A 109 6.34 -24.79 -2.89
N GLU A 110 7.55 -24.45 -2.46
CA GLU A 110 8.31 -25.26 -1.52
C GLU A 110 9.08 -24.40 -0.53
N ILE A 111 9.48 -25.01 0.58
CA ILE A 111 10.38 -24.38 1.55
C ILE A 111 11.71 -25.11 1.48
N ARG A 112 12.77 -24.40 1.11
CA ARG A 112 14.15 -24.90 1.09
C ARG A 112 14.91 -24.44 2.33
N GLY A 113 16.06 -25.05 2.58
CA GLY A 113 16.98 -24.68 3.67
C GLY A 113 16.94 -25.65 4.85
N GLU A 114 18.13 -25.97 5.37
CA GLU A 114 18.33 -26.93 6.45
C GLU A 114 18.08 -26.30 7.84
N GLU A 115 18.57 -25.07 8.04
CA GLU A 115 18.44 -24.33 9.30
C GLU A 115 17.31 -23.28 9.20
N GLU A 116 16.55 -23.08 10.29
CA GLU A 116 15.41 -22.15 10.35
C GLU A 116 15.74 -20.74 9.84
N LYS A 117 16.90 -20.20 10.22
CA LYS A 117 17.39 -18.87 9.80
C LYS A 117 17.67 -18.74 8.30
N ASN A 118 17.96 -19.85 7.62
CA ASN A 118 18.32 -19.90 6.19
C ASN A 118 17.19 -20.51 5.36
N LYS A 119 15.98 -20.62 5.91
CA LYS A 119 14.85 -21.14 5.14
C LYS A 119 14.35 -20.09 4.15
N GLU A 120 14.04 -20.58 2.96
CA GLU A 120 13.54 -19.78 1.85
C GLU A 120 12.26 -20.39 1.31
N MET A 121 11.25 -19.56 1.10
CA MET A 121 10.04 -19.94 0.38
C MET A 121 10.31 -19.75 -1.11
N VAL A 122 10.20 -20.83 -1.88
CA VAL A 122 10.42 -20.82 -3.32
C VAL A 122 9.11 -21.02 -4.04
N ILE A 123 8.82 -20.09 -4.94
CA ILE A 123 7.57 -20.01 -5.71
C ILE A 123 7.91 -20.17 -7.19
N ARG A 124 7.24 -21.10 -7.85
CA ARG A 124 7.40 -21.37 -9.29
C ARG A 124 6.12 -21.08 -10.05
N PHE A 125 6.23 -20.44 -11.20
CA PHE A 125 5.10 -20.07 -12.04
C PHE A 125 4.84 -21.12 -13.15
N ARG A 126 3.67 -21.07 -13.79
CA ARG A 126 3.25 -22.05 -14.81
C ARG A 126 3.93 -21.88 -16.16
N ASN A 127 4.32 -20.66 -16.51
CA ASN A 127 4.82 -20.28 -17.84
C ASN A 127 6.29 -19.84 -17.86
N ASP A 128 6.99 -19.95 -16.73
CA ASP A 128 8.39 -19.56 -16.59
C ASP A 128 9.13 -20.55 -15.68
N ASP A 129 10.39 -20.82 -15.98
CA ASP A 129 11.29 -21.64 -15.18
C ASP A 129 11.99 -20.83 -14.06
N ASP A 130 11.75 -19.52 -14.01
CA ASP A 130 12.28 -18.65 -12.98
C ASP A 130 11.61 -18.91 -11.62
N GLU A 131 12.39 -18.71 -10.56
CA GLU A 131 11.99 -18.99 -9.18
C GLU A 131 11.97 -17.68 -8.41
N LEU A 132 10.81 -17.32 -7.86
CA LEU A 132 10.72 -16.24 -6.87
C LEU A 132 11.04 -16.82 -5.51
N ILE A 133 12.13 -16.35 -4.92
CA ILE A 133 12.68 -16.82 -3.65
C ILE A 133 12.47 -15.74 -2.61
N ALA A 134 11.77 -16.09 -1.53
CA ALA A 134 11.45 -15.21 -0.43
C ALA A 134 12.19 -15.66 0.84
N SER A 135 13.02 -14.78 1.42
CA SER A 135 13.80 -15.08 2.61
C SER A 135 13.01 -14.89 3.90
N SER A 136 13.56 -15.32 5.03
CA SER A 136 13.01 -15.01 6.34
C SER A 136 12.93 -13.49 6.60
N PRO A 137 12.06 -13.03 7.52
CA PRO A 137 11.99 -11.63 7.93
C PRO A 137 13.30 -11.08 8.48
N ALA A 138 13.56 -9.80 8.27
CA ALA A 138 14.60 -9.09 9.01
C ALA A 138 14.07 -8.51 10.32
N LEU A 139 14.77 -8.75 11.42
CA LEU A 139 14.37 -8.29 12.77
C LEU A 139 15.23 -7.12 13.30
N GLY A 140 15.88 -6.38 12.41
CA GLY A 140 16.89 -5.36 12.74
C GLY A 140 16.39 -3.91 12.79
N SER A 141 17.09 -3.07 13.56
CA SER A 141 16.84 -1.62 13.62
C SER A 141 17.40 -0.84 12.42
N GLU A 142 18.19 -1.47 11.55
CA GLU A 142 18.80 -0.82 10.38
C GLU A 142 17.78 -0.27 9.38
N TYR A 143 16.56 -0.81 9.34
CA TYR A 143 15.54 -0.38 8.39
C TYR A 143 14.70 0.82 8.85
N LYS A 144 14.93 1.35 10.06
CA LYS A 144 14.15 2.48 10.60
C LYS A 144 14.24 3.75 9.76
N THR A 145 15.29 3.90 8.95
CA THR A 145 15.49 5.05 8.07
C THR A 145 14.88 4.87 6.67
N TYR A 146 14.43 3.66 6.32
CA TYR A 146 13.75 3.38 5.05
C TYR A 146 12.29 3.86 5.05
N PRO A 147 11.66 4.01 3.87
CA PRO A 147 10.23 4.31 3.75
C PRO A 147 9.34 3.33 4.54
N HIS A 148 8.15 3.79 4.94
CA HIS A 148 7.26 3.00 5.80
C HIS A 148 6.74 1.74 5.09
N SER A 149 6.42 1.83 3.79
CA SER A 149 6.07 0.66 2.96
C SER A 149 7.17 -0.40 3.01
N PHE A 150 8.42 0.01 2.79
CA PHE A 150 9.59 -0.87 2.77
C PHE A 150 9.85 -1.49 4.15
N GLN A 151 9.65 -0.74 5.24
CA GLN A 151 9.71 -1.32 6.58
C GLN A 151 8.68 -2.44 6.79
N ASN A 152 7.49 -2.33 6.21
CA ASN A 152 6.48 -3.39 6.30
C ASN A 152 6.86 -4.62 5.49
N LEU A 153 7.53 -4.43 4.36
CA LEU A 153 8.14 -5.51 3.59
C LEU A 153 9.19 -6.27 4.42
N MET A 154 10.12 -5.56 5.04
CA MET A 154 11.23 -6.20 5.78
C MET A 154 10.76 -7.01 7.00
N LYS A 155 9.59 -6.68 7.57
CA LYS A 155 8.95 -7.46 8.64
C LYS A 155 8.41 -8.81 8.15
N LYS A 156 8.24 -8.99 6.84
CA LYS A 156 7.73 -10.22 6.23
C LYS A 156 8.85 -10.98 5.53
N HIS A 157 9.67 -10.32 4.74
CA HIS A 157 10.79 -10.91 4.03
C HIS A 157 11.94 -9.90 3.94
N GLU A 158 13.15 -10.27 4.36
CA GLU A 158 14.32 -9.42 4.15
C GLU A 158 14.67 -9.27 2.66
N ARG A 159 14.44 -10.32 1.88
CA ARG A 159 14.75 -10.36 0.44
C ARG A 159 13.67 -11.12 -0.32
N LEU A 160 13.29 -10.55 -1.45
CA LEU A 160 12.54 -11.21 -2.51
C LEU A 160 13.37 -11.16 -3.77
N TYR A 161 13.71 -12.32 -4.32
CA TYR A 161 14.67 -12.43 -5.41
C TYR A 161 14.14 -13.36 -6.48
N LEU A 162 14.07 -12.86 -7.71
CA LEU A 162 13.74 -13.61 -8.90
C LEU A 162 15.03 -14.10 -9.55
N ASN A 163 15.22 -15.42 -9.55
CA ASN A 163 16.53 -16.06 -9.68
C ASN A 163 17.23 -15.84 -11.03
N ARG A 164 16.63 -16.31 -12.13
CA ARG A 164 17.23 -16.22 -13.47
C ARG A 164 17.24 -14.79 -13.99
N SER A 165 16.21 -14.02 -13.65
CA SER A 165 16.06 -12.63 -14.08
C SER A 165 16.93 -11.65 -13.29
N SER A 166 17.55 -12.09 -12.19
CA SER A 166 18.39 -11.29 -11.29
C SER A 166 17.70 -10.01 -10.81
N LEU A 167 16.42 -10.11 -10.43
CA LEU A 167 15.66 -8.99 -9.85
C LEU A 167 15.52 -9.22 -8.35
N LEU A 168 15.97 -8.27 -7.53
CA LEU A 168 15.92 -8.36 -6.08
C LEU A 168 15.25 -7.13 -5.47
N LEU A 169 14.34 -7.35 -4.54
CA LEU A 169 13.76 -6.36 -3.64
C LEU A 169 14.19 -6.67 -2.21
N GLY A 170 14.75 -5.69 -1.52
CA GLY A 170 15.27 -5.86 -0.16
C GLY A 170 16.77 -5.63 -0.07
N ASN A 171 17.40 -6.21 0.95
CA ASN A 171 18.82 -6.03 1.22
C ASN A 171 19.69 -6.87 0.27
N ASP A 172 20.23 -6.25 -0.77
CA ASP A 172 21.18 -6.92 -1.68
C ASP A 172 22.63 -6.96 -1.16
N GLY A 173 22.92 -6.18 -0.11
CA GLY A 173 24.27 -6.09 0.47
C GLY A 173 25.33 -5.42 -0.41
N GLY A 174 24.97 -4.83 -1.56
CA GLY A 174 25.93 -4.52 -2.62
C GLY A 174 25.76 -3.19 -3.37
N PHE A 175 25.44 -2.08 -2.68
CA PHE A 175 25.54 -0.74 -3.30
C PHE A 175 26.71 0.06 -2.72
N GLU A 176 27.74 0.23 -3.54
CA GLU A 176 28.94 0.97 -3.16
C GLU A 176 28.76 2.45 -3.48
N VAL A 177 28.39 3.23 -2.47
CA VAL A 177 28.14 4.67 -2.63
C VAL A 177 29.41 5.43 -3.06
N GLU A 178 30.59 4.87 -2.84
CA GLU A 178 31.87 5.43 -3.30
C GLU A 178 31.86 5.70 -4.82
N GLY A 179 31.21 4.83 -5.63
CA GLY A 179 31.11 5.07 -7.07
C GLY A 179 30.24 6.28 -7.44
N LEU A 180 29.29 6.70 -6.59
CA LEU A 180 28.56 7.96 -6.79
C LEU A 180 29.42 9.19 -6.47
N GLU A 181 30.38 9.05 -5.56
CA GLU A 181 31.32 10.13 -5.19
C GLU A 181 32.26 10.43 -6.36
N ASP A 182 32.81 9.37 -6.96
CA ASP A 182 33.69 9.47 -8.12
C ASP A 182 32.96 10.03 -9.37
N ALA A 183 31.68 9.71 -9.52
CA ALA A 183 30.84 10.20 -10.62
C ALA A 183 30.36 11.66 -10.42
N GLY A 184 30.60 12.27 -9.25
CA GLY A 184 30.22 13.66 -8.97
C GLY A 184 28.70 13.88 -8.92
N SER A 185 27.93 12.90 -8.44
CA SER A 185 26.47 12.96 -8.44
C SER A 185 25.91 14.13 -7.61
N GLU A 186 24.98 14.90 -8.18
CA GLU A 186 24.28 15.99 -7.48
C GLU A 186 23.49 15.48 -6.27
N TRP A 187 23.08 14.20 -6.26
CA TRP A 187 22.35 13.60 -5.15
C TRP A 187 23.14 13.58 -3.84
N LEU A 188 24.48 13.52 -3.91
CA LEU A 188 25.34 13.58 -2.73
C LEU A 188 25.27 14.93 -2.03
N SER A 189 24.99 16.02 -2.76
CA SER A 189 24.75 17.34 -2.18
C SER A 189 23.42 17.44 -1.41
N LEU A 190 22.50 16.48 -1.64
CA LEU A 190 21.18 16.48 -1.02
C LEU A 190 21.15 15.74 0.32
N VAL A 191 22.20 14.96 0.63
CA VAL A 191 22.31 14.15 1.84
C VAL A 191 23.48 14.61 2.72
N LYS A 192 23.43 14.29 4.02
CA LYS A 192 24.53 14.58 4.94
C LYS A 192 25.60 13.49 4.90
N LYS A 193 25.20 12.26 4.59
CA LYS A 193 26.08 11.10 4.45
C LYS A 193 25.64 10.29 3.23
N PRO A 194 26.57 9.74 2.44
CA PRO A 194 26.25 8.92 1.27
C PRO A 194 25.37 7.71 1.62
N SER A 195 25.56 7.11 2.80
CA SER A 195 24.75 5.98 3.31
C SER A 195 23.26 6.29 3.53
N GLN A 196 22.82 7.53 3.33
CA GLN A 196 21.39 7.89 3.32
C GLN A 196 20.71 7.64 1.97
N ILE A 197 21.48 7.47 0.90
CA ILE A 197 20.96 7.02 -0.40
C ILE A 197 20.77 5.51 -0.28
N GLN A 198 19.52 5.08 -0.37
CA GLN A 198 19.11 3.72 -0.08
C GLN A 198 18.66 3.03 -1.36
N VAL A 199 19.02 1.77 -1.51
CA VAL A 199 18.57 0.92 -2.62
C VAL A 199 17.22 0.33 -2.27
N ALA A 200 16.28 0.46 -3.21
CA ALA A 200 15.00 -0.21 -3.12
C ALA A 200 15.08 -1.59 -3.79
N LEU A 201 15.57 -1.63 -5.04
CA LEU A 201 15.69 -2.84 -5.83
C LEU A 201 17.06 -2.91 -6.51
N SER A 202 17.56 -4.13 -6.70
CA SER A 202 18.61 -4.44 -7.66
C SER A 202 17.97 -5.12 -8.87
N ASP A 203 18.32 -4.66 -10.07
CA ASP A 203 17.69 -5.07 -11.32
C ASP A 203 18.78 -5.48 -12.32
N GLY A 204 19.23 -6.73 -12.21
CA GLY A 204 20.45 -7.20 -12.85
C GLY A 204 21.68 -6.57 -12.20
N PRO A 205 22.59 -5.95 -12.98
CA PRO A 205 23.73 -5.22 -12.42
C PRO A 205 23.33 -3.85 -11.86
N ASP A 206 22.18 -3.31 -12.25
CA ASP A 206 21.78 -1.94 -11.99
C ASP A 206 20.90 -1.80 -10.75
N TRP A 207 20.63 -0.57 -10.32
CA TRP A 207 19.89 -0.30 -9.09
C TRP A 207 18.75 0.69 -9.28
N TRP A 208 17.72 0.52 -8.45
CA TRP A 208 16.67 1.50 -8.23
C TRP A 208 16.84 2.12 -6.86
N LEU A 209 17.20 3.41 -6.84
CA LEU A 209 17.54 4.15 -5.64
C LEU A 209 16.37 5.03 -5.18
N TYR A 210 16.19 5.16 -3.88
CA TYR A 210 15.26 6.14 -3.32
C TYR A 210 15.84 7.55 -3.41
N HIS A 211 15.09 8.49 -3.98
CA HIS A 211 15.49 9.88 -4.03
C HIS A 211 15.54 10.49 -2.62
N PRO A 212 16.63 11.20 -2.24
CA PRO A 212 16.75 11.81 -0.90
C PRO A 212 15.70 12.87 -0.52
N LYS A 213 14.94 13.41 -1.48
CA LYS A 213 14.09 14.59 -1.31
C LYS A 213 12.83 14.56 -2.16
N LYS A 214 12.90 14.05 -3.40
CA LYS A 214 11.73 13.93 -4.29
C LYS A 214 10.84 12.80 -3.79
N LYS A 215 9.54 13.05 -3.79
CA LYS A 215 8.51 12.10 -3.35
C LYS A 215 7.54 11.85 -4.49
N ASN A 216 6.99 10.64 -4.54
CA ASN A 216 5.86 10.29 -5.40
C ASN A 216 4.55 10.89 -4.86
N SER A 217 3.45 10.70 -5.59
CA SER A 217 2.12 11.21 -5.23
C SER A 217 1.59 10.64 -3.91
N PHE A 218 2.13 9.53 -3.42
CA PHE A 218 1.75 8.86 -2.18
C PHE A 218 2.64 9.27 -0.98
N GLY A 219 3.52 10.25 -1.18
CA GLY A 219 4.35 10.81 -0.12
C GLY A 219 5.58 9.99 0.26
N GLU A 220 5.87 8.91 -0.47
CA GLU A 220 7.08 8.11 -0.35
C GLU A 220 8.18 8.61 -1.31
N PRO A 221 9.47 8.35 -1.03
CA PRO A 221 10.55 8.74 -1.95
C PRO A 221 10.37 8.11 -3.34
N SER A 222 10.59 8.89 -4.41
CA SER A 222 10.55 8.36 -5.78
C SER A 222 11.73 7.43 -6.05
N LEU A 223 11.53 6.47 -6.95
CA LEU A 223 12.57 5.52 -7.36
C LEU A 223 13.26 6.03 -8.62
N HIS A 224 14.59 5.99 -8.66
CA HIS A 224 15.34 6.41 -9.84
C HIS A 224 16.33 5.32 -10.23
N PHE A 225 16.44 5.13 -11.55
CA PHE A 225 17.37 4.17 -12.12
C PHE A 225 18.79 4.68 -11.96
N CYS A 226 19.69 3.82 -11.54
CA CYS A 226 21.12 4.06 -11.47
C CYS A 226 21.84 2.91 -12.20
N SER A 227 22.54 3.24 -13.27
CA SER A 227 23.33 2.25 -14.00
C SER A 227 24.63 1.94 -13.23
N HIS A 228 25.02 0.67 -13.17
CA HIS A 228 26.27 0.25 -12.54
C HIS A 228 27.49 0.69 -13.36
N GLY A 229 27.37 0.80 -14.69
CA GLY A 229 28.51 1.05 -15.56
C GLY A 229 29.12 2.45 -15.39
N ASP A 230 28.28 3.47 -15.27
CA ASP A 230 28.69 4.87 -15.21
C ASP A 230 28.26 5.59 -13.91
N MET A 231 27.59 4.86 -13.00
CA MET A 231 27.07 5.38 -11.72
C MET A 231 26.22 6.64 -11.90
N LYS A 232 25.58 6.79 -13.07
CA LYS A 232 24.67 7.90 -13.34
C LYS A 232 23.26 7.53 -12.91
N ILE A 233 22.63 8.48 -12.22
CA ILE A 233 21.24 8.40 -11.78
C ILE A 233 20.39 9.15 -12.79
N GLU A 234 19.35 8.50 -13.32
CA GLU A 234 18.40 9.14 -14.21
C GLU A 234 17.56 10.19 -13.46
N GLU A 235 17.39 11.37 -14.08
CA GLU A 235 16.58 12.44 -13.50
C GLU A 235 15.08 12.08 -13.49
N ASP A 236 14.65 11.34 -14.51
CA ASP A 236 13.30 10.81 -14.61
C ASP A 236 13.16 9.62 -13.66
N GLY A 237 12.28 9.78 -12.68
CA GLY A 237 12.03 8.77 -11.65
C GLY A 237 10.69 8.07 -11.84
N GLU A 238 10.61 6.84 -11.38
CA GLU A 238 9.40 6.07 -11.30
C GLU A 238 8.53 6.53 -10.12
N SER A 239 7.22 6.62 -10.36
CA SER A 239 6.24 7.13 -9.39
C SER A 239 5.66 6.04 -8.48
N TYR A 240 6.19 4.82 -8.56
CA TYR A 240 5.72 3.68 -7.79
C TYR A 240 6.37 3.62 -6.40
N ASN A 241 5.68 3.06 -5.42
CA ASN A 241 6.30 2.55 -4.20
C ASN A 241 7.06 1.25 -4.54
N ALA A 242 8.01 0.83 -3.70
CA ALA A 242 8.90 -0.29 -4.02
C ALA A 242 8.18 -1.64 -4.18
N GLY A 243 7.13 -1.92 -3.42
CA GLY A 243 6.34 -3.14 -3.56
C GLY A 243 5.63 -3.21 -4.91
N ALA A 244 4.87 -2.17 -5.24
CA ALA A 244 4.17 -2.05 -6.51
C ALA A 244 5.14 -2.05 -7.70
N PHE A 245 6.27 -1.34 -7.57
CA PHE A 245 7.29 -1.33 -8.61
C PHE A 245 7.88 -2.73 -8.85
N PHE A 246 8.16 -3.47 -7.78
CA PHE A 246 8.61 -4.86 -7.90
C PHE A 246 7.57 -5.76 -8.55
N LEU A 247 6.28 -5.62 -8.23
CA LEU A 247 5.21 -6.36 -8.92
C LEU A 247 5.15 -6.04 -10.42
N LYS A 248 5.28 -4.76 -10.79
CA LYS A 248 5.40 -4.34 -12.20
C LYS A 248 6.58 -5.05 -12.87
N ARG A 249 7.76 -5.02 -12.24
CA ARG A 249 8.97 -5.67 -12.77
C ARG A 249 8.82 -7.20 -12.85
N LEU A 250 8.16 -7.84 -11.87
CA LEU A 250 7.86 -9.28 -11.93
C LEU A 250 6.97 -9.62 -13.12
N VAL A 251 5.89 -8.87 -13.34
CA VAL A 251 4.99 -9.07 -14.50
C VAL A 251 5.76 -8.95 -15.81
N GLU A 252 6.64 -7.94 -15.92
CA GLU A 252 7.47 -7.71 -17.11
C GLU A 252 8.50 -8.83 -17.32
N ARG A 253 9.22 -9.25 -16.27
CA ARG A 253 10.27 -10.28 -16.34
C ARG A 253 9.70 -11.67 -16.64
N LEU A 254 8.57 -12.01 -16.03
CA LEU A 254 7.86 -13.28 -16.23
C LEU A 254 6.94 -13.26 -17.48
N GLN A 255 6.92 -12.15 -18.21
CA GLN A 255 6.17 -11.97 -19.46
C GLN A 255 4.67 -12.28 -19.36
N PHE A 256 4.06 -11.94 -18.22
CA PHE A 256 2.62 -12.10 -18.05
C PHE A 256 1.85 -10.92 -18.68
N ASP A 257 0.77 -11.23 -19.40
CA ASP A 257 -0.17 -10.21 -19.90
C ASP A 257 -1.15 -9.78 -18.80
N ILE A 258 -0.60 -9.14 -17.76
CA ILE A 258 -1.36 -8.61 -16.62
C ILE A 258 -1.35 -7.08 -16.73
N PRO A 259 -2.53 -6.43 -16.80
CA PRO A 259 -2.60 -4.98 -16.83
C PRO A 259 -2.03 -4.37 -15.56
N VAL A 260 -0.91 -3.65 -15.69
CA VAL A 260 -0.31 -2.89 -14.59
C VAL A 260 -0.90 -1.48 -14.57
N PRO A 261 -1.42 -1.00 -13.42
CA PRO A 261 -1.89 0.38 -13.29
C PRO A 261 -0.78 1.37 -13.67
N ARG A 262 -1.05 2.26 -14.63
CA ARG A 262 -0.11 3.33 -14.98
C ARG A 262 -0.18 4.43 -13.95
N VAL A 263 0.93 4.68 -13.28
CA VAL A 263 1.11 5.85 -12.41
C VAL A 263 1.86 6.89 -13.23
N SER A 264 1.16 7.94 -13.67
CA SER A 264 1.74 8.96 -14.54
C SER A 264 2.81 9.76 -13.79
N ILE A 265 4.04 9.73 -14.32
CA ILE A 265 5.07 10.73 -14.03
C ILE A 265 4.52 12.05 -14.58
N GLU A 266 4.13 12.93 -13.67
CA GLU A 266 3.78 14.31 -13.96
C GLU A 266 2.58 14.52 -14.92
N ALA A 267 1.37 14.66 -14.36
CA ALA A 267 0.85 16.02 -14.49
C ALA A 267 1.87 16.84 -13.74
N LYS A 268 2.65 17.66 -14.46
CA LYS A 268 3.52 18.70 -13.92
C LYS A 268 2.98 19.07 -12.56
N THR A 269 3.84 19.25 -11.57
CA THR A 269 3.48 20.27 -10.59
C THR A 269 2.92 21.43 -11.45
N PRO A 270 1.60 21.79 -11.39
CA PRO A 270 1.36 23.22 -11.44
C PRO A 270 2.35 23.72 -10.39
N ASP A 271 3.02 24.82 -10.64
CA ASP A 271 3.95 25.40 -9.69
C ASP A 271 3.52 25.12 -8.22
N LYS A 272 4.30 25.52 -7.24
CA LYS A 272 3.62 26.12 -6.09
C LYS A 272 2.73 27.35 -6.52
N LYS A 273 1.94 27.30 -7.61
CA LYS A 273 0.57 27.76 -7.70
C LYS A 273 -0.03 27.37 -6.37
N LYS A 274 -0.07 28.38 -5.53
CA LYS A 274 -0.88 28.45 -4.34
C LYS A 274 -2.09 27.54 -4.53
N ASN A 275 -2.13 26.48 -3.74
CA ASN A 275 -3.33 25.76 -3.44
C ASN A 275 -4.47 26.74 -3.30
N GLU A 276 -5.46 26.69 -4.18
CA GLU A 276 -6.59 27.61 -4.17
C GLU A 276 -7.88 26.81 -4.07
N TRP A 277 -7.89 25.73 -3.27
CA TRP A 277 -9.08 24.90 -3.03
C TRP A 277 -10.34 25.73 -2.70
N TRP A 278 -10.15 26.86 -2.02
CA TRP A 278 -11.20 27.81 -1.66
C TRP A 278 -11.88 28.46 -2.88
N LYS A 279 -11.24 28.49 -4.05
CA LYS A 279 -11.84 28.98 -5.30
C LYS A 279 -13.02 28.11 -5.76
N TYR A 280 -12.98 26.84 -5.40
CA TYR A 280 -14.05 25.88 -5.69
C TYR A 280 -15.13 25.88 -4.61
N LEU A 281 -14.93 26.59 -3.49
CA LEU A 281 -15.86 26.63 -2.38
C LEU A 281 -17.11 27.41 -2.78
N VAL A 282 -18.26 26.72 -2.72
CA VAL A 282 -19.58 27.31 -2.99
C VAL A 282 -20.17 27.86 -1.70
N TRP A 283 -20.15 27.07 -0.63
CA TRP A 283 -20.65 27.51 0.67
C TRP A 283 -20.11 26.69 1.84
N ILE A 284 -20.24 27.29 3.03
CA ILE A 284 -20.11 26.66 4.34
C ILE A 284 -21.36 27.01 5.14
N LEU A 285 -22.12 26.01 5.55
CA LEU A 285 -23.30 26.16 6.39
C LEU A 285 -23.02 25.61 7.78
N ASN A 286 -23.60 26.25 8.79
CA ASN A 286 -23.75 25.70 10.14
C ASN A 286 -25.23 25.43 10.39
N GLU A 287 -25.65 24.18 10.27
CA GLU A 287 -27.04 23.75 10.46
C GLU A 287 -27.46 23.71 11.94
N LYS A 288 -26.52 23.87 12.87
CA LYS A 288 -26.73 23.91 14.33
C LYS A 288 -26.16 25.21 14.92
N PRO A 289 -26.63 26.40 14.48
CA PRO A 289 -26.06 27.66 14.94
C PRO A 289 -26.40 27.93 16.41
N SER A 290 -25.44 28.48 17.15
CA SER A 290 -25.75 29.11 18.44
C SER A 290 -26.69 30.31 18.23
N PRO A 291 -27.48 30.75 19.24
CA PRO A 291 -28.46 31.84 19.08
C PRO A 291 -27.93 33.14 18.46
N ASN A 292 -26.61 33.40 18.59
CA ASN A 292 -25.94 34.59 18.08
C ASN A 292 -25.05 34.33 16.84
N GLN A 293 -25.16 33.17 16.19
CA GLN A 293 -24.34 32.78 15.03
C GLN A 293 -25.17 32.68 13.74
N SER A 294 -24.58 33.11 12.61
CA SER A 294 -25.20 32.96 11.29
C SER A 294 -25.17 31.49 10.84
N ARG A 295 -26.29 31.01 10.30
CA ARG A 295 -26.40 29.71 9.62
C ARG A 295 -25.53 29.65 8.36
N ASN A 296 -25.40 30.75 7.63
CA ASN A 296 -24.57 30.83 6.44
C ASN A 296 -23.22 31.41 6.84
N LEU A 297 -22.25 30.54 7.12
CA LEU A 297 -20.90 30.99 7.45
C LEU A 297 -20.26 31.59 6.19
N TYR A 298 -20.31 30.88 5.06
CA TYR A 298 -19.81 31.37 3.79
C TYR A 298 -20.76 31.01 2.64
N TYR A 299 -20.87 31.92 1.68
CA TYR A 299 -21.56 31.71 0.40
C TYR A 299 -20.79 32.45 -0.70
N ARG A 300 -20.58 31.79 -1.84
CA ARG A 300 -19.84 32.33 -2.98
C ARG A 300 -20.60 33.53 -3.58
N PRO A 301 -20.02 34.75 -3.63
CA PRO A 301 -20.67 35.92 -4.22
C PRO A 301 -20.83 35.78 -5.74
N LYS A 302 -21.76 36.56 -6.31
CA LYS A 302 -21.99 36.61 -7.77
C LYS A 302 -20.76 37.07 -8.56
N ASP A 303 -19.91 37.91 -7.97
CA ASP A 303 -18.78 38.57 -8.64
C ASP A 303 -17.46 37.76 -8.62
N GLY A 304 -17.50 36.50 -8.17
CA GLY A 304 -16.41 35.55 -8.41
C GLY A 304 -15.53 35.18 -7.21
N LEU A 305 -14.49 34.42 -7.55
CA LEU A 305 -13.63 33.55 -6.73
C LEU A 305 -13.09 34.20 -5.43
N LEU A 306 -13.06 33.43 -4.34
CA LEU A 306 -12.40 33.83 -3.10
C LEU A 306 -10.92 34.20 -3.34
N THR A 307 -10.50 35.36 -2.82
CA THR A 307 -9.12 35.85 -2.91
C THR A 307 -8.20 35.24 -1.84
N SER A 308 -8.79 34.68 -0.76
CA SER A 308 -8.10 33.98 0.33
C SER A 308 -8.98 32.85 0.89
N PRO A 309 -8.39 31.83 1.54
CA PRO A 309 -9.18 30.79 2.21
C PRO A 309 -9.99 31.36 3.39
N PRO A 310 -11.12 30.72 3.76
CA PRO A 310 -11.77 30.97 5.03
C PRO A 310 -10.81 30.70 6.21
N SER A 311 -11.02 31.39 7.34
CA SER A 311 -10.25 31.16 8.57
C SER A 311 -10.53 29.76 9.14
N ASP A 312 -9.57 29.22 9.88
CA ASP A 312 -9.72 27.92 10.55
C ASP A 312 -10.94 27.89 11.49
N ASP A 313 -11.22 28.98 12.21
CA ASP A 313 -12.42 29.12 13.05
C ASP A 313 -13.73 28.99 12.25
N LYS A 314 -13.76 29.56 11.05
CA LYS A 314 -14.93 29.47 10.17
C LYS A 314 -15.10 28.07 9.59
N LEU A 315 -14.00 27.37 9.33
CA LEU A 315 -14.00 26.00 8.85
C LEU A 315 -14.43 25.02 9.94
N SER A 316 -13.96 25.20 11.17
CA SER A 316 -14.25 24.30 12.29
C SER A 316 -15.73 24.31 12.70
N GLN A 317 -16.44 25.40 12.44
CA GLN A 317 -17.87 25.56 12.72
C GLN A 317 -18.80 25.05 11.59
N GLY A 318 -18.26 24.74 10.41
CA GLY A 318 -19.04 24.32 9.24
C GLY A 318 -19.53 22.89 9.35
N THR A 319 -20.85 22.68 9.33
CA THR A 319 -21.48 21.35 9.33
C THR A 319 -21.78 20.82 7.93
N GLU A 320 -21.99 21.72 6.96
CA GLU A 320 -22.06 21.36 5.54
C GLU A 320 -21.08 22.22 4.74
N VAL A 321 -20.26 21.55 3.91
CA VAL A 321 -19.33 22.20 2.99
C VAL A 321 -19.61 21.72 1.57
N ARG A 322 -19.66 22.67 0.64
CA ARG A 322 -19.88 22.38 -0.78
C ARG A 322 -18.78 22.96 -1.64
N PHE A 323 -18.26 22.10 -2.52
CA PHE A 323 -17.37 22.47 -3.61
C PHE A 323 -18.02 22.25 -4.97
N ASP A 324 -17.60 23.03 -5.96
CA ASP A 324 -18.01 22.88 -7.35
C ASP A 324 -16.80 23.03 -8.27
N GLY A 325 -16.51 21.97 -9.04
CA GLY A 325 -15.36 21.87 -9.94
C GLY A 325 -14.04 21.48 -9.24
N LEU A 326 -14.09 21.02 -7.99
CA LEU A 326 -12.90 20.55 -7.27
C LEU A 326 -12.47 19.17 -7.78
N THR A 327 -11.20 19.03 -8.17
CA THR A 327 -10.66 17.82 -8.82
C THR A 327 -9.82 16.94 -7.90
N SER A 328 -9.45 17.44 -6.72
CA SER A 328 -8.67 16.71 -5.70
C SER A 328 -8.99 17.26 -4.32
N LEU A 329 -9.01 16.37 -3.32
CA LEU A 329 -9.18 16.71 -1.91
C LEU A 329 -7.84 16.89 -1.18
N ASP A 330 -6.69 16.58 -1.79
CA ASP A 330 -5.37 16.45 -1.15
C ASP A 330 -5.00 17.64 -0.28
N GLN A 331 -5.33 18.84 -0.75
CA GLN A 331 -4.97 20.08 -0.08
C GLN A 331 -6.16 20.81 0.56
N VAL A 332 -7.34 20.18 0.59
CA VAL A 332 -8.47 20.65 1.38
C VAL A 332 -8.19 20.30 2.85
N PRO A 333 -8.23 21.28 3.77
CA PRO A 333 -7.93 21.07 5.18
C PRO A 333 -9.13 20.44 5.91
N LEU A 334 -9.62 19.29 5.44
CA LEU A 334 -10.77 18.58 6.02
C LEU A 334 -10.56 18.28 7.52
N GLY A 335 -9.32 18.00 7.93
CA GLY A 335 -8.98 17.78 9.34
C GLY A 335 -9.19 18.99 10.26
N LYS A 336 -9.35 20.20 9.70
CA LYS A 336 -9.70 21.41 10.46
C LYS A 336 -11.21 21.65 10.53
N MET A 337 -12.01 20.92 9.75
CA MET A 337 -13.47 21.06 9.68
C MET A 337 -14.13 20.11 10.69
N SER A 338 -13.85 20.33 11.97
CA SER A 338 -14.23 19.42 13.07
C SER A 338 -15.73 19.20 13.24
N ALA A 339 -16.58 20.13 12.80
CA ALA A 339 -18.04 20.00 12.85
C ALA A 339 -18.67 19.44 11.56
N LEU A 340 -17.85 19.05 10.57
CA LEU A 340 -18.32 18.68 9.23
C LEU A 340 -19.12 17.37 9.24
N ASP A 341 -20.44 17.48 9.17
CA ASP A 341 -21.35 16.35 9.02
C ASP A 341 -21.53 15.97 7.54
N LYS A 342 -21.53 16.96 6.62
CA LYS A 342 -21.88 16.77 5.21
C LYS A 342 -20.90 17.44 4.24
N LEU A 343 -20.36 16.65 3.31
CA LEU A 343 -19.50 17.11 2.23
C LEU A 343 -20.16 16.86 0.87
N VAL A 344 -20.19 17.90 0.03
CA VAL A 344 -20.78 17.84 -1.33
C VAL A 344 -19.76 18.31 -2.36
N LEU A 345 -19.46 17.47 -3.35
CA LEU A 345 -18.51 17.74 -4.44
C LEU A 345 -19.23 17.68 -5.79
N LEU A 346 -19.46 18.86 -6.40
CA LEU A 346 -20.13 19.00 -7.70
C LEU A 346 -19.10 19.06 -8.85
N PRO A 347 -19.45 18.60 -10.07
CA PRO A 347 -18.48 18.39 -11.16
C PRO A 347 -18.05 19.66 -11.91
N GLY A 348 -18.44 20.85 -11.46
CA GLY A 348 -18.24 22.10 -12.20
C GLY A 348 -19.41 22.40 -13.12
N GLN A 349 -19.57 23.68 -13.47
CA GLN A 349 -20.64 24.17 -14.35
C GLN A 349 -20.35 23.92 -15.84
N GLU A 350 -19.09 23.73 -16.21
CA GLU A 350 -18.69 23.57 -17.61
C GLU A 350 -18.84 22.11 -18.07
N LYS A 351 -19.32 21.92 -19.30
CA LYS A 351 -19.54 20.58 -19.89
C LYS A 351 -18.28 19.71 -19.95
N LYS A 352 -17.09 20.31 -19.91
CA LYS A 352 -15.77 19.65 -19.93
C LYS A 352 -14.94 19.98 -18.69
N ALA A 353 -15.57 20.44 -17.60
CA ALA A 353 -14.86 20.68 -16.36
C ALA A 353 -14.16 19.38 -15.91
N PRO A 354 -12.90 19.46 -15.46
CA PRO A 354 -12.23 18.30 -14.89
C PRO A 354 -13.01 17.82 -13.66
N LYS A 355 -13.14 16.50 -13.53
CA LYS A 355 -13.91 15.85 -12.46
C LYS A 355 -12.99 15.23 -11.43
N LEU A 356 -13.55 14.95 -10.26
CA LEU A 356 -12.88 14.22 -9.19
C LEU A 356 -12.66 12.75 -9.62
N LEU A 357 -11.42 12.28 -9.54
CA LEU A 357 -11.02 10.90 -9.91
C LEU A 357 -10.88 9.98 -8.69
N SER A 358 -10.54 10.53 -7.53
CA SER A 358 -10.25 9.80 -6.30
C SER A 358 -10.84 10.52 -5.08
N LEU A 359 -11.15 9.76 -4.04
CA LEU A 359 -11.58 10.27 -2.73
C LEU A 359 -10.42 10.44 -1.74
N GLU A 360 -9.18 10.28 -2.19
CA GLU A 360 -7.99 10.44 -1.35
C GLU A 360 -8.02 11.78 -0.61
N GLY A 361 -7.78 11.75 0.70
CA GLY A 361 -7.86 12.88 1.59
C GLY A 361 -9.16 12.98 2.38
N VAL A 362 -10.24 12.31 1.97
CA VAL A 362 -11.51 12.28 2.72
C VAL A 362 -11.34 11.62 4.09
N GLU A 363 -10.38 10.70 4.23
CA GLU A 363 -10.05 10.02 5.50
C GLU A 363 -9.56 10.98 6.59
N ARG A 364 -9.21 12.23 6.25
CA ARG A 364 -8.90 13.30 7.21
C ARG A 364 -10.14 13.86 7.93
N ALA A 365 -11.34 13.49 7.51
CA ALA A 365 -12.60 13.78 8.21
C ALA A 365 -13.34 12.47 8.58
N PRO A 366 -12.79 11.64 9.50
CA PRO A 366 -13.39 10.34 9.88
C PRO A 366 -14.75 10.46 10.60
N TRP A 367 -15.12 11.67 11.00
CA TRP A 367 -16.43 12.01 11.60
C TRP A 367 -17.53 12.26 10.56
N LEU A 368 -17.22 12.28 9.26
CA LEU A 368 -18.18 12.60 8.21
C LEU A 368 -19.38 11.64 8.20
N VAL A 369 -20.59 12.20 8.14
CA VAL A 369 -21.86 11.47 8.18
C VAL A 369 -22.47 11.34 6.78
N ARG A 370 -22.30 12.35 5.93
CA ARG A 370 -22.91 12.41 4.60
C ARG A 370 -21.90 12.84 3.55
N LEU A 371 -21.78 12.06 2.48
CA LEU A 371 -20.90 12.36 1.37
C LEU A 371 -21.66 12.28 0.04
N ASN A 372 -21.59 13.35 -0.76
CA ASN A 372 -22.08 13.36 -2.13
C ASN A 372 -20.94 13.69 -3.10
N VAL A 373 -20.65 12.73 -3.98
CA VAL A 373 -19.67 12.83 -5.07
C VAL A 373 -20.29 12.40 -6.40
N SER A 374 -21.60 12.64 -6.55
CA SER A 374 -22.33 12.25 -7.74
C SER A 374 -21.86 12.99 -9.00
N ASN A 375 -21.95 12.34 -10.15
CA ASN A 375 -21.58 12.87 -11.47
C ASN A 375 -20.10 13.28 -11.61
N GLN A 376 -19.21 12.57 -10.91
CA GLN A 376 -17.77 12.72 -11.02
C GLN A 376 -17.19 11.64 -11.95
N GLU A 377 -15.90 11.34 -11.82
CA GLU A 377 -15.21 10.23 -12.50
C GLU A 377 -14.54 9.29 -11.48
N VAL A 378 -15.10 9.22 -10.26
CA VAL A 378 -14.55 8.44 -9.17
C VAL A 378 -14.64 6.95 -9.51
N SER A 379 -13.51 6.25 -9.48
CA SER A 379 -13.46 4.79 -9.59
C SER A 379 -12.99 4.12 -8.30
N ASP A 380 -12.12 4.79 -7.55
CA ASP A 380 -11.59 4.30 -6.28
C ASP A 380 -12.32 4.92 -5.10
N ILE A 381 -12.94 4.06 -4.28
CA ILE A 381 -13.62 4.41 -3.03
C ILE A 381 -12.92 3.82 -1.80
N GLY A 382 -11.68 3.32 -1.95
CA GLY A 382 -10.84 2.80 -0.86
C GLY A 382 -10.78 3.68 0.40
N PRO A 383 -10.64 5.01 0.27
CA PRO A 383 -10.64 5.93 1.41
C PRO A 383 -11.90 5.87 2.29
N LEU A 384 -13.06 5.46 1.74
CA LEU A 384 -14.30 5.32 2.52
C LEU A 384 -14.17 4.29 3.65
N SER A 385 -13.24 3.33 3.54
CA SER A 385 -12.97 2.37 4.61
C SER A 385 -12.56 3.01 5.94
N LYS A 386 -12.17 4.30 5.92
CA LYS A 386 -11.78 5.10 7.08
C LYS A 386 -12.89 6.02 7.61
N LEU A 387 -14.12 5.91 7.09
CA LEU A 387 -15.27 6.72 7.50
C LEU A 387 -16.32 5.87 8.24
N PRO A 388 -16.07 5.43 9.48
CA PRO A 388 -16.97 4.51 10.19
C PRO A 388 -18.34 5.13 10.52
N ASN A 389 -18.46 6.45 10.51
CA ASN A 389 -19.67 7.18 10.86
C ASN A 389 -20.56 7.53 9.65
N LEU A 390 -20.17 7.12 8.44
CA LEU A 390 -20.88 7.48 7.22
C LEU A 390 -22.27 6.81 7.21
N GLU A 391 -23.32 7.62 7.11
CA GLU A 391 -24.72 7.17 7.05
C GLU A 391 -25.34 7.33 5.66
N VAL A 392 -24.88 8.33 4.89
CA VAL A 392 -25.39 8.62 3.54
C VAL A 392 -24.23 8.76 2.58
N PHE A 393 -24.24 7.94 1.52
CA PHE A 393 -23.28 8.05 0.42
C PHE A 393 -24.01 8.11 -0.92
N ASP A 394 -23.76 9.19 -1.66
CA ASP A 394 -24.15 9.32 -3.07
C ASP A 394 -22.92 9.32 -3.96
N GLY A 395 -22.67 8.16 -4.57
CA GLY A 395 -21.64 7.92 -5.57
C GLY A 395 -22.23 7.67 -6.97
N SER A 396 -23.46 8.12 -7.24
CA SER A 396 -24.12 7.88 -8.53
C SER A 396 -23.39 8.57 -9.69
N TYR A 397 -23.50 8.05 -10.91
CA TYR A 397 -22.88 8.61 -12.13
C TYR A 397 -21.35 8.70 -12.03
N ASN A 398 -20.70 7.58 -11.74
CA ASN A 398 -19.26 7.46 -11.57
C ASN A 398 -18.72 6.21 -12.32
N SER A 399 -17.48 5.80 -12.03
CA SER A 399 -16.84 4.59 -12.58
C SER A 399 -16.53 3.52 -11.52
N ILE A 400 -17.30 3.48 -10.43
CA ILE A 400 -17.11 2.55 -9.32
C ILE A 400 -17.37 1.11 -9.80
N LYS A 401 -16.49 0.18 -9.43
CA LYS A 401 -16.60 -1.26 -9.70
C LYS A 401 -16.66 -2.08 -8.42
N GLU A 402 -15.74 -1.79 -7.51
CA GLU A 402 -15.55 -2.54 -6.27
C GLU A 402 -16.23 -1.88 -5.08
N LEU A 403 -16.96 -2.67 -4.29
CA LEU A 403 -17.71 -2.20 -3.12
C LEU A 403 -17.09 -2.67 -1.79
N SER A 404 -15.98 -3.41 -1.83
CA SER A 404 -15.33 -3.94 -0.62
C SER A 404 -14.98 -2.86 0.43
N PRO A 405 -14.60 -1.61 0.09
CA PRO A 405 -14.32 -0.59 1.09
C PRO A 405 -15.55 -0.19 1.92
N LEU A 406 -16.76 -0.30 1.34
CA LEU A 406 -18.00 0.05 2.03
C LEU A 406 -18.29 -0.86 3.22
N SER A 407 -17.76 -2.10 3.25
CA SER A 407 -17.96 -3.06 4.35
C SER A 407 -17.56 -2.53 5.74
N LYS A 408 -16.72 -1.48 5.80
CA LYS A 408 -16.33 -0.79 7.05
C LYS A 408 -17.30 0.32 7.48
N CYS A 409 -18.14 0.80 6.57
CA CYS A 409 -19.13 1.87 6.81
C CYS A 409 -20.44 1.30 7.38
N ARG A 410 -20.37 0.62 8.54
CA ARG A 410 -21.48 -0.17 9.10
C ARG A 410 -22.75 0.64 9.44
N ASN A 411 -22.62 1.95 9.53
CA ASN A 411 -23.73 2.87 9.82
C ASN A 411 -24.45 3.38 8.56
N LEU A 412 -24.08 2.92 7.36
CA LEU A 412 -24.73 3.33 6.11
C LEU A 412 -26.22 2.96 6.11
N LYS A 413 -27.07 3.96 5.92
CA LYS A 413 -28.53 3.85 5.82
C LYS A 413 -29.03 4.11 4.40
N ILE A 414 -28.37 5.04 3.69
CA ILE A 414 -28.77 5.46 2.34
C ILE A 414 -27.55 5.37 1.43
N LEU A 415 -27.69 4.57 0.37
CA LEU A 415 -26.63 4.33 -0.60
C LEU A 415 -27.15 4.49 -2.03
N TYR A 416 -26.64 5.51 -2.72
CA TYR A 416 -26.95 5.77 -4.13
C TYR A 416 -25.70 5.50 -4.98
N LEU A 417 -25.83 4.54 -5.89
CA LEU A 417 -24.75 4.03 -6.75
C LEU A 417 -25.22 3.85 -8.20
N ASN A 418 -26.31 4.52 -8.59
CA ASN A 418 -26.85 4.41 -9.95
C ASN A 418 -25.80 4.78 -10.99
N LYS A 419 -25.83 4.15 -12.17
CA LYS A 419 -24.91 4.45 -13.29
C LYS A 419 -23.44 4.37 -12.87
N ASN A 420 -23.02 3.18 -12.48
CA ASN A 420 -21.64 2.82 -12.22
C ASN A 420 -21.28 1.56 -13.04
N LYS A 421 -20.19 0.87 -12.68
CA LYS A 421 -19.72 -0.36 -13.34
C LYS A 421 -19.73 -1.56 -12.38
N ILE A 422 -20.67 -1.56 -11.42
CA ILE A 422 -20.75 -2.56 -10.34
C ILE A 422 -21.41 -3.85 -10.87
N SER A 423 -20.71 -4.98 -10.80
CA SER A 423 -21.27 -6.29 -11.14
C SER A 423 -21.51 -7.19 -9.93
N ASP A 424 -20.68 -7.04 -8.90
CA ASP A 424 -20.82 -7.77 -7.64
C ASP A 424 -21.24 -6.83 -6.51
N ILE A 425 -22.35 -7.17 -5.86
CA ILE A 425 -22.87 -6.45 -4.69
C ILE A 425 -22.80 -7.30 -3.41
N SER A 426 -22.15 -8.46 -3.47
CA SER A 426 -21.93 -9.31 -2.30
C SER A 426 -21.38 -8.52 -1.11
N PRO A 427 -20.41 -7.58 -1.23
CA PRO A 427 -19.85 -6.88 -0.07
C PRO A 427 -20.86 -6.05 0.74
N LEU A 428 -22.04 -5.74 0.17
CA LEU A 428 -23.09 -4.98 0.86
C LEU A 428 -23.81 -5.78 1.94
N PHE A 429 -23.65 -7.11 2.00
CA PHE A 429 -24.31 -7.96 3.01
C PHE A 429 -24.01 -7.53 4.47
N ALA A 430 -22.86 -6.89 4.69
CA ALA A 430 -22.41 -6.44 6.01
C ALA A 430 -23.07 -5.12 6.47
N LEU A 431 -23.82 -4.44 5.60
CA LEU A 431 -24.40 -3.13 5.84
C LEU A 431 -25.84 -3.23 6.37
N LEU A 432 -25.95 -3.78 7.57
CA LEU A 432 -27.23 -4.17 8.20
C LEU A 432 -28.18 -2.98 8.47
N GLU A 433 -27.67 -1.75 8.42
CA GLU A 433 -28.42 -0.52 8.65
C GLU A 433 -29.02 0.09 7.36
N ILE A 434 -28.74 -0.47 6.18
CA ILE A 434 -29.26 0.08 4.91
C ILE A 434 -30.78 0.03 4.88
N GLU A 435 -31.39 1.17 4.61
CA GLU A 435 -32.82 1.36 4.39
C GLU A 435 -33.14 1.66 2.93
N THR A 436 -32.24 2.33 2.21
CA THR A 436 -32.40 2.71 0.81
C THR A 436 -31.16 2.38 0.02
N LEU A 437 -31.31 1.57 -1.03
CA LEU A 437 -30.23 1.19 -1.94
C LEU A 437 -30.64 1.42 -3.40
N TRP A 438 -29.94 2.29 -4.10
CA TRP A 438 -30.16 2.49 -5.53
C TRP A 438 -28.92 2.08 -6.32
N ILE A 439 -29.07 1.05 -7.14
CA ILE A 439 -28.01 0.45 -7.97
C ILE A 439 -28.46 0.31 -9.43
N SER A 440 -29.44 1.09 -9.88
CA SER A 440 -29.91 1.03 -11.27
C SER A 440 -28.80 1.41 -12.25
N ASP A 441 -28.94 0.97 -13.51
CA ASP A 441 -27.93 1.17 -14.55
C ASP A 441 -26.52 0.66 -14.18
N ASN A 442 -26.44 -0.47 -13.48
CA ASN A 442 -25.22 -1.23 -13.25
C ASN A 442 -25.31 -2.63 -13.87
N PRO A 443 -24.18 -3.31 -14.17
CA PRO A 443 -24.17 -4.69 -14.67
C PRO A 443 -24.46 -5.77 -13.60
N VAL A 444 -25.25 -5.46 -12.56
CA VAL A 444 -25.63 -6.40 -11.50
C VAL A 444 -26.64 -7.42 -12.03
N LYS A 445 -26.39 -8.70 -11.78
CA LYS A 445 -27.27 -9.82 -12.17
C LYS A 445 -27.84 -10.58 -10.98
N ASP A 446 -27.24 -10.47 -9.81
CA ASP A 446 -27.68 -11.18 -8.61
C ASP A 446 -27.96 -10.18 -7.49
N ILE A 447 -29.21 -10.14 -7.02
CA ILE A 447 -29.64 -9.31 -5.90
C ILE A 447 -29.95 -10.12 -4.63
N LEU A 448 -29.79 -11.44 -4.65
CA LEU A 448 -30.03 -12.29 -3.48
C LEU A 448 -29.14 -11.97 -2.27
N PRO A 449 -27.88 -11.49 -2.42
CA PRO A 449 -27.10 -11.05 -1.26
C PRO A 449 -27.77 -9.97 -0.40
N LEU A 450 -28.72 -9.22 -0.98
CA LEU A 450 -29.46 -8.17 -0.26
C LEU A 450 -30.59 -8.71 0.62
N ALA A 451 -30.93 -10.00 0.52
CA ALA A 451 -32.05 -10.58 1.26
C ALA A 451 -31.86 -10.48 2.79
N GLU A 452 -30.60 -10.55 3.26
CA GLU A 452 -30.23 -10.45 4.68
C GLU A 452 -30.35 -9.02 5.26
N LEU A 453 -30.54 -8.00 4.42
CA LEU A 453 -30.62 -6.60 4.85
C LEU A 453 -32.00 -6.27 5.42
N LYS A 454 -32.27 -6.71 6.65
CA LYS A 454 -33.59 -6.63 7.32
C LYS A 454 -34.19 -5.22 7.41
N LYS A 455 -33.38 -4.17 7.33
CA LYS A 455 -33.82 -2.77 7.36
C LYS A 455 -34.10 -2.16 5.99
N LEU A 456 -33.75 -2.86 4.91
CA LEU A 456 -33.95 -2.39 3.53
C LEU A 456 -35.45 -2.21 3.26
N LYS A 457 -35.85 -1.01 2.81
CA LYS A 457 -37.23 -0.65 2.49
C LYS A 457 -37.41 -0.27 1.03
N GLU A 458 -36.41 0.40 0.45
CA GLU A 458 -36.45 0.85 -0.94
C GLU A 458 -35.22 0.36 -1.71
N LEU A 459 -35.48 -0.30 -2.84
CA LEU A 459 -34.46 -0.86 -3.72
C LEU A 459 -34.71 -0.42 -5.17
N LYS A 460 -33.73 0.22 -5.79
CA LYS A 460 -33.70 0.46 -7.26
C LYS A 460 -32.68 -0.45 -7.91
N ILE A 461 -33.13 -1.29 -8.84
CA ILE A 461 -32.30 -2.31 -9.49
C ILE A 461 -32.14 -2.06 -10.99
N PRO A 462 -31.09 -2.59 -11.64
CA PRO A 462 -30.98 -2.53 -13.09
C PRO A 462 -32.15 -3.23 -13.80
N LEU A 463 -32.57 -2.68 -14.94
CA LEU A 463 -33.57 -3.30 -15.83
C LEU A 463 -33.19 -4.73 -16.30
N LYS A 464 -31.90 -5.08 -16.22
CA LYS A 464 -31.34 -6.35 -16.71
C LYS A 464 -31.20 -7.44 -15.64
N VAL A 465 -31.70 -7.24 -14.42
CA VAL A 465 -31.73 -8.31 -13.41
C VAL A 465 -32.59 -9.48 -13.95
N PRO A 466 -32.09 -10.73 -13.93
CA PRO A 466 -32.83 -11.90 -14.38
C PRO A 466 -34.16 -12.06 -13.63
N LYS A 467 -35.25 -12.35 -14.36
CA LYS A 467 -36.59 -12.50 -13.78
C LYS A 467 -36.66 -13.52 -12.64
N GLU A 468 -35.93 -14.62 -12.77
CA GLU A 468 -35.86 -15.65 -11.72
C GLU A 468 -35.18 -15.15 -10.44
N ASN A 469 -34.16 -14.31 -10.57
CA ASN A 469 -33.45 -13.73 -9.44
C ASN A 469 -34.36 -12.74 -8.70
N LEU A 470 -35.05 -11.88 -9.46
CA LEU A 470 -36.04 -10.96 -8.92
C LEU A 470 -37.18 -11.70 -8.20
N ALA A 471 -37.78 -12.71 -8.83
CA ALA A 471 -38.88 -13.47 -8.23
C ALA A 471 -38.47 -14.18 -6.93
N LYS A 472 -37.23 -14.71 -6.86
CA LYS A 472 -36.67 -15.28 -5.63
C LYS A 472 -36.50 -14.22 -4.55
N PHE A 473 -35.97 -13.05 -4.91
CA PHE A 473 -35.80 -11.94 -3.98
C PHE A 473 -37.14 -11.44 -3.43
N GLU A 474 -38.14 -11.22 -4.29
CA GLU A 474 -39.50 -10.81 -3.89
C GLU A 474 -40.18 -11.82 -2.96
N LYS A 475 -39.93 -13.12 -3.15
CA LYS A 475 -40.41 -14.16 -2.23
C LYS A 475 -39.76 -14.08 -0.86
N LEU A 476 -38.48 -13.72 -0.79
CA LEU A 476 -37.74 -13.58 0.46
C LEU A 476 -38.05 -12.25 1.17
N ARG A 477 -38.29 -11.19 0.39
CA ARG A 477 -38.36 -9.79 0.82
C ARG A 477 -39.53 -9.05 0.18
N SER A 478 -40.75 -9.53 0.45
CA SER A 478 -42.00 -8.91 -0.01
C SER A 478 -42.28 -7.55 0.64
N ASP A 479 -41.52 -7.20 1.68
CA ASP A 479 -41.56 -5.92 2.39
C ASP A 479 -40.79 -4.79 1.68
N VAL A 480 -39.95 -5.12 0.70
CA VAL A 480 -39.10 -4.14 0.00
C VAL A 480 -39.82 -3.56 -1.21
N LYS A 481 -39.88 -2.22 -1.30
CA LYS A 481 -40.35 -1.51 -2.49
C LYS A 481 -39.28 -1.55 -3.58
N ILE A 482 -39.51 -2.31 -4.63
CA ILE A 482 -38.61 -2.44 -5.78
C ILE A 482 -39.04 -1.51 -6.91
N SER A 483 -38.07 -0.84 -7.52
CA SER A 483 -38.23 -0.05 -8.76
C SER A 483 -36.98 -0.17 -9.65
N TYR A 484 -37.03 0.40 -10.85
CA TYR A 484 -35.98 0.28 -11.87
C TYR A 484 -35.29 1.62 -12.15
#